data_AF-N9FMY2-F1
#
_entry.id   AF-N9FMY2-F1
#
_cell.length_a   1.000
_cell.length_b   1.000
_cell.length_c   1.000
_cell.angle_alpha   90.00
_cell.angle_beta   90.00
_cell.angle_gamma   90.00
#
_symmetry.space_group_name_H-M   'P 1'
#
loop_
_entity.id
_entity.type
_entity.pdbx_description
1 polymer ?
#
loop_
_entity_poly.entity_id
_entity_poly.type
_entity_poly.pdbx_seq_one_letter_code
_entity_poly.pdbx_strand_id
1 'polypeptide(L)'
;MRRNFINLKIGAILFLILIFYIGLFFISNLVDERQSYQQQVIQDIAKEQIRPQQVIAPYLKLPYQIQTTCTDEKKKTYDCTQTAFISLGAETTDWTAQFKVSDNTYKRSMYKAISYQNHMQGKGVFKGATIEPQHNYLWDQAEIIFPIQDARGLNAKPTFNIDGKNYKFDFSEQSQGQHGFDLLHITSKQYPELIQKFQQGFSFNLQFGLEGLSEFAFIPTSYEMTYQAKGNWGDVKYDGQSLPFKKLSKRQLFEADWKNIALGKRNLDRLSTCENSQCFYQALNTQSNLISDVEAAYAASNTSSNNISGISTQFLEPVNIYTQTDRAIKYGIMVIIITFGCFFLFEVLKNLKIHPVQYALVAMAQGVFFVLLLSISEYYAFSLAYLIAAVACIGLITWYLYFVVQGFKAAILFGVLLSALYGMMYLLLQSSGKTFLFGSILSFILIASVMYITRHVNWYQSEQQNI
;
A
#
# COMPACT_ATOMS: atom_id res chain seq x y z
N MET A 1 -37.10 -11.18 44.97
CA MET A 1 -37.15 -11.71 43.58
C MET A 1 -36.62 -10.73 42.51
N ARG A 2 -36.73 -9.40 42.68
CA ARG A 2 -36.33 -8.40 41.66
C ARG A 2 -34.81 -8.31 41.39
N ARG A 3 -33.95 -8.53 42.39
CA ARG A 3 -32.47 -8.52 42.26
C ARG A 3 -31.92 -9.64 41.36
N ASN A 4 -32.40 -10.87 41.54
CA ASN A 4 -31.98 -12.00 40.70
C ASN A 4 -32.42 -11.81 39.24
N PHE A 5 -33.55 -11.13 39.00
CA PHE A 5 -34.05 -10.86 37.66
C PHE A 5 -33.19 -9.82 36.90
N ILE A 6 -32.72 -8.76 37.56
CA ILE A 6 -31.82 -7.77 36.95
C ILE A 6 -30.45 -8.38 36.66
N ASN A 7 -29.85 -9.11 37.60
CA ASN A 7 -28.56 -9.75 37.40
C ASN A 7 -28.61 -10.80 36.27
N LEU A 8 -29.68 -11.60 36.21
CA LEU A 8 -29.91 -12.56 35.13
C LEU A 8 -30.07 -11.86 33.77
N LYS A 9 -30.72 -10.69 33.73
CA LYS A 9 -30.85 -9.88 32.50
C LYS A 9 -29.53 -9.28 32.04
N ILE A 10 -28.73 -8.72 32.95
CA ILE A 10 -27.40 -8.21 32.62
C ILE A 10 -26.53 -9.35 32.06
N GLY A 11 -26.58 -10.53 32.68
CA GLY A 11 -25.92 -11.73 32.16
C GLY A 11 -26.40 -12.12 30.76
N ALA A 12 -27.71 -12.08 30.51
CA ALA A 12 -28.28 -12.36 29.19
C ALA A 12 -27.86 -11.34 28.12
N ILE A 13 -27.81 -10.04 28.46
CA ILE A 13 -27.36 -8.99 27.55
C ILE A 13 -25.87 -9.18 27.22
N LEU A 14 -25.02 -9.43 28.22
CA LEU A 14 -23.59 -9.69 28.00
C LEU A 14 -23.37 -10.94 27.14
N PHE A 15 -24.16 -12.00 27.37
CA PHE A 15 -24.13 -13.20 26.54
C PHE A 15 -24.55 -12.92 25.09
N LEU A 16 -25.59 -12.10 24.88
CA LEU A 16 -26.00 -11.66 23.53
C LEU A 16 -24.92 -10.80 22.84
N ILE A 17 -24.25 -9.90 23.57
CA ILE A 17 -23.12 -9.13 23.03
C ILE A 17 -22.00 -10.07 22.58
N LEU A 18 -21.69 -11.11 23.36
CA LEU A 18 -20.67 -12.09 23.00
C LEU A 18 -21.06 -12.89 21.75
N ILE A 19 -22.29 -13.40 21.67
CA ILE A 19 -22.80 -14.07 20.46
C ILE A 19 -22.68 -13.15 19.24
N PHE A 20 -23.06 -11.89 19.40
CA PHE A 20 -23.02 -10.95 18.28
C PHE A 20 -21.59 -10.58 17.89
N TYR A 21 -20.68 -10.48 18.84
CA TYR A 21 -19.25 -10.30 18.56
C TYR A 21 -18.70 -11.45 17.72
N ILE A 22 -19.11 -12.69 18.00
CA ILE A 22 -18.80 -13.85 17.14
C ILE A 22 -19.39 -13.64 15.73
N GLY A 23 -20.62 -13.13 15.61
CA GLY A 23 -21.22 -12.78 14.32
C GLY A 23 -20.39 -11.74 13.54
N LEU A 24 -19.94 -10.66 14.19
CA LEU A 24 -19.05 -9.67 13.56
C LEU A 24 -17.72 -10.27 13.12
N PHE A 25 -17.18 -11.24 13.86
CA PHE A 25 -15.96 -11.95 13.47
C PHE A 25 -16.15 -12.70 12.14
N PHE A 26 -17.29 -13.36 11.92
CA PHE A 26 -17.59 -13.98 10.62
C PHE A 26 -17.69 -12.96 9.49
N ILE A 27 -18.30 -11.79 9.74
CA ILE A 27 -18.39 -10.73 8.73
C ILE A 27 -16.99 -10.15 8.43
N SER A 28 -16.14 -9.99 9.45
CA SER A 28 -14.74 -9.59 9.27
C SER A 28 -14.00 -10.57 8.35
N ASN A 29 -14.10 -11.88 8.62
CA ASN A 29 -13.48 -12.90 7.78
C ASN A 29 -13.99 -12.87 6.33
N LEU A 30 -15.28 -12.58 6.11
CA LEU A 30 -15.83 -12.41 4.77
C LEU A 30 -15.22 -11.20 4.06
N VAL A 31 -15.01 -10.08 4.77
CA VAL A 31 -14.34 -8.90 4.22
C VAL A 31 -12.88 -9.21 3.89
N ASP A 32 -12.18 -9.94 4.75
CA ASP A 32 -10.80 -10.38 4.52
C ASP A 32 -10.71 -11.30 3.29
N GLU A 33 -11.64 -12.25 3.13
CA GLU A 33 -11.74 -13.11 1.96
C GLU A 33 -11.96 -12.29 0.68
N ARG A 34 -12.87 -11.33 0.72
CA ARG A 34 -13.15 -10.42 -0.41
C ARG A 34 -11.96 -9.54 -0.76
N GLN A 35 -11.27 -9.00 0.24
CA GLN A 35 -10.06 -8.20 0.05
C GLN A 35 -8.92 -9.05 -0.53
N SER A 36 -8.75 -10.28 -0.05
CA SER A 36 -7.78 -11.24 -0.58
C SER A 36 -8.07 -11.57 -2.05
N TYR A 37 -9.35 -11.79 -2.39
CA TYR A 37 -9.77 -12.03 -3.77
C TYR A 37 -9.51 -10.80 -4.66
N GLN A 38 -9.74 -9.57 -4.18
CA GLN A 38 -9.35 -8.35 -4.90
C GLN A 38 -7.84 -8.35 -5.20
N GLN A 39 -7.01 -8.66 -4.21
CA GLN A 39 -5.56 -8.70 -4.39
C GLN A 39 -5.14 -9.76 -5.40
N GLN A 40 -5.77 -10.93 -5.37
CA GLN A 40 -5.54 -11.99 -6.36
C GLN A 40 -5.90 -11.53 -7.78
N VAL A 41 -7.06 -10.89 -7.96
CA VAL A 41 -7.46 -10.36 -9.27
C VAL A 41 -6.47 -9.31 -9.78
N ILE A 42 -5.97 -8.43 -8.91
CA ILE A 42 -4.94 -7.44 -9.28
C ILE A 42 -3.62 -8.14 -9.68
N GLN A 43 -3.23 -9.21 -8.97
CA GLN A 43 -2.05 -10.01 -9.33
C GLN A 43 -2.23 -10.72 -10.66
N ASP A 44 -3.41 -11.25 -10.95
CA ASP A 44 -3.72 -11.89 -12.23
C ASP A 44 -3.67 -10.86 -13.37
N ILE A 45 -4.25 -9.67 -13.17
CA ILE A 45 -4.12 -8.54 -14.11
C ILE A 45 -2.64 -8.22 -14.32
N ALA A 46 -1.82 -8.18 -13.26
CA ALA A 46 -0.39 -7.86 -13.37
C ALA A 46 0.39 -8.93 -14.16
N LYS A 47 0.04 -10.21 -14.02
CA LYS A 47 0.64 -11.32 -14.77
C LYS A 47 0.24 -11.26 -16.24
N GLU A 48 -1.03 -11.05 -16.54
CA GLU A 48 -1.57 -11.07 -17.90
C GLU A 48 -1.25 -9.79 -18.69
N GLN A 49 -1.27 -8.63 -18.03
CA GLN A 49 -1.09 -7.32 -18.66
C GLN A 49 0.34 -6.82 -18.43
N ILE A 50 0.58 -6.14 -17.30
CA ILE A 50 1.83 -5.43 -16.99
C ILE A 50 2.04 -5.44 -15.48
N ARG A 51 3.27 -5.66 -15.01
CA ARG A 51 3.61 -5.65 -13.57
C ARG A 51 3.80 -4.22 -13.01
N PRO A 52 3.77 -4.03 -11.67
CA PRO A 52 4.39 -2.86 -11.05
C PRO A 52 5.83 -2.70 -11.53
N GLN A 53 6.26 -1.47 -11.79
CA GLN A 53 7.54 -1.22 -12.47
C GLN A 53 8.62 -0.80 -11.47
N GLN A 54 9.78 -1.44 -11.60
CA GLN A 54 11.04 -1.00 -11.04
C GLN A 54 11.96 -0.66 -12.22
N VAL A 55 12.53 0.54 -12.23
CA VAL A 55 13.43 0.99 -13.30
C VAL A 55 14.78 1.32 -12.68
N ILE A 56 15.82 0.63 -13.14
CA ILE A 56 17.19 0.91 -12.73
C ILE A 56 17.78 1.91 -13.72
N ALA A 57 18.32 3.02 -13.22
CA ALA A 57 18.97 4.01 -14.06
C ALA A 57 20.15 3.37 -14.83
N PRO A 58 20.36 3.73 -16.11
CA PRO A 58 21.37 3.08 -16.92
C PRO A 58 22.77 3.32 -16.36
N TYR A 59 23.62 2.30 -16.46
CA TYR A 59 25.01 2.36 -16.05
C TYR A 59 25.90 1.59 -17.04
N LEU A 60 27.17 1.92 -17.06
CA LEU A 60 28.17 1.29 -17.94
C LEU A 60 28.75 0.06 -17.26
N LYS A 61 28.74 -1.07 -17.95
CA LYS A 61 29.42 -2.32 -17.57
C LYS A 61 30.62 -2.52 -18.49
N LEU A 62 31.81 -2.58 -17.91
CA LEU A 62 33.06 -2.77 -18.65
C LEU A 62 33.72 -4.10 -18.22
N PRO A 63 33.75 -5.11 -19.11
CA PRO A 63 34.47 -6.35 -18.85
C PRO A 63 35.99 -6.15 -18.82
N TYR A 64 36.66 -6.94 -17.99
CA TYR A 64 38.11 -7.07 -17.97
C TYR A 64 38.52 -8.49 -17.60
N GLN A 65 39.72 -8.88 -18.03
CA GLN A 65 40.27 -10.20 -17.75
C GLN A 65 41.18 -10.18 -16.53
N ILE A 66 41.01 -11.17 -15.66
CA ILE A 66 41.89 -11.46 -14.54
C ILE A 66 42.47 -12.86 -14.68
N GLN A 67 43.75 -13.01 -14.31
CA GLN A 67 44.35 -14.33 -14.13
C GLN A 67 44.05 -14.82 -12.72
N THR A 68 43.51 -16.03 -12.61
CA THR A 68 43.17 -16.64 -11.33
C THR A 68 43.37 -18.15 -11.40
N THR A 69 43.29 -18.82 -10.25
CA THR A 69 43.40 -20.27 -10.16
C THR A 69 42.00 -20.88 -10.22
N CYS A 70 41.67 -21.55 -11.32
CA CYS A 70 40.46 -22.35 -11.45
C CYS A 70 40.66 -23.74 -10.86
N THR A 71 39.55 -24.40 -10.53
CA THR A 71 39.54 -25.78 -10.04
C THR A 71 38.65 -26.62 -10.95
N ASP A 72 39.18 -27.73 -11.45
CA ASP A 72 38.42 -28.69 -12.27
C ASP A 72 37.50 -29.57 -11.40
N GLU A 73 36.58 -30.33 -12.01
CA GLU A 73 35.66 -31.27 -11.32
C GLU A 73 36.39 -32.26 -10.40
N LYS A 74 37.66 -32.55 -10.69
CA LYS A 74 38.55 -33.41 -9.91
C LYS A 74 39.31 -32.68 -8.79
N LYS A 75 38.93 -31.44 -8.44
CA LYS A 75 39.61 -30.57 -7.46
C LYS A 75 41.08 -30.27 -7.78
N LYS A 76 41.49 -30.39 -9.04
CA LYS A 76 42.84 -30.03 -9.49
C LYS A 76 42.85 -28.55 -9.88
N THR A 77 43.77 -27.79 -9.31
CA THR A 77 43.95 -26.37 -9.60
C THR A 77 44.74 -26.18 -10.91
N TYR A 78 44.34 -25.18 -11.69
CA TYR A 78 45.05 -24.75 -12.89
C TYR A 78 44.87 -23.25 -13.11
N ASP A 79 45.85 -22.61 -13.74
CA ASP A 79 45.76 -21.20 -14.09
C ASP A 79 44.73 -21.01 -15.20
N CYS A 80 43.79 -20.10 -14.98
CA CYS A 80 42.73 -19.76 -15.92
C CYS A 80 42.56 -18.25 -16.01
N THR A 81 41.98 -17.81 -17.12
CA THR A 81 41.56 -16.42 -17.28
C THR A 81 40.06 -16.35 -17.05
N GLN A 82 39.63 -15.52 -16.10
CA GLN A 82 38.21 -15.24 -15.85
C GLN A 82 37.87 -13.82 -16.31
N THR A 83 36.63 -13.63 -16.76
CA THR A 83 36.11 -12.31 -17.10
C THR A 83 35.37 -11.77 -15.89
N ALA A 84 35.80 -10.61 -15.41
CA ALA A 84 35.11 -9.83 -14.39
C ALA A 84 34.58 -8.54 -15.04
N PHE A 85 33.77 -7.77 -14.30
CA PHE A 85 33.21 -6.52 -14.81
C PHE A 85 33.32 -5.43 -13.75
N ILE A 86 33.59 -4.20 -14.21
CA ILE A 86 33.37 -3.00 -13.39
C ILE A 86 32.07 -2.34 -13.81
N SER A 87 31.34 -1.79 -12.85
CA SER A 87 30.12 -1.01 -13.08
C SER A 87 30.37 0.46 -12.77
N LEU A 88 30.04 1.33 -13.73
CA LEU A 88 30.28 2.76 -13.65
C LEU A 88 28.95 3.51 -13.83
N GLY A 89 28.59 4.29 -12.82
CA GLY A 89 27.44 5.18 -12.85
C GLY A 89 27.79 6.54 -13.45
N ALA A 90 26.76 7.32 -13.75
CA ALA A 90 26.96 8.73 -14.11
C ALA A 90 27.41 9.55 -12.89
N GLU A 91 28.15 10.63 -13.12
CA GLU A 91 28.55 11.59 -12.07
C GLU A 91 27.35 12.35 -11.54
N THR A 92 26.58 12.93 -12.45
CA THR A 92 25.39 13.73 -12.14
C THR A 92 24.25 13.30 -13.05
N THR A 93 23.04 13.24 -12.49
CA THR A 93 21.83 13.04 -13.29
C THR A 93 20.67 13.89 -12.81
N ASP A 94 19.89 14.39 -13.77
CA ASP A 94 18.64 15.10 -13.54
C ASP A 94 17.51 14.33 -14.23
N TRP A 95 16.58 13.82 -13.43
CA TRP A 95 15.46 13.00 -13.89
C TRP A 95 14.13 13.73 -13.71
N THR A 96 13.27 13.64 -14.72
CA THR A 96 11.90 14.14 -14.66
C THR A 96 10.93 13.05 -15.10
N ALA A 97 9.85 12.87 -14.34
CA ALA A 97 8.79 11.91 -14.62
C ALA A 97 7.42 12.58 -14.61
N GLN A 98 6.63 12.33 -15.65
CA GLN A 98 5.24 12.77 -15.76
C GLN A 98 4.31 11.56 -15.76
N PHE A 99 3.45 11.45 -14.75
CA PHE A 99 2.53 10.35 -14.54
C PHE A 99 1.10 10.74 -14.92
N LYS A 100 0.48 9.91 -15.75
CA LYS A 100 -0.95 9.91 -16.04
C LYS A 100 -1.55 8.63 -15.45
N VAL A 101 -2.13 8.76 -14.27
CA VAL A 101 -2.73 7.69 -13.47
C VAL A 101 -4.21 7.55 -13.81
N SER A 102 -4.69 6.31 -13.86
CA SER A 102 -6.07 5.91 -14.18
C SER A 102 -6.45 4.64 -13.41
N ASP A 103 -7.65 4.63 -12.83
CA ASP A 103 -8.25 3.47 -12.16
C ASP A 103 -9.26 2.71 -13.05
N ASN A 104 -9.37 3.07 -14.34
CA ASN A 104 -10.38 2.50 -15.24
C ASN A 104 -9.77 1.75 -16.44
N THR A 105 -8.44 1.77 -16.59
CA THR A 105 -7.74 1.14 -17.72
C THR A 105 -7.81 -0.38 -17.64
N TYR A 106 -7.40 -0.95 -16.50
CA TYR A 106 -7.42 -2.39 -16.28
C TYR A 106 -8.47 -2.75 -15.23
N LYS A 107 -9.50 -3.46 -15.68
CA LYS A 107 -10.61 -3.89 -14.84
C LYS A 107 -11.01 -5.32 -15.16
N ARG A 108 -11.39 -6.06 -14.12
CA ARG A 108 -11.97 -7.39 -14.23
C ARG A 108 -13.16 -7.48 -13.29
N SER A 109 -14.35 -7.61 -13.87
CA SER A 109 -15.62 -7.49 -13.13
C SER A 109 -15.69 -6.13 -12.39
N MET A 110 -15.92 -6.15 -11.08
CA MET A 110 -15.92 -4.97 -10.20
C MET A 110 -14.53 -4.52 -9.72
N TYR A 111 -13.51 -5.36 -9.87
CA TYR A 111 -12.15 -5.05 -9.42
C TYR A 111 -11.40 -4.24 -10.45
N LYS A 112 -10.68 -3.23 -9.97
CA LYS A 112 -9.93 -2.28 -10.79
C LYS A 112 -8.49 -2.27 -10.30
N ALA A 113 -7.55 -2.29 -11.23
CA ALA A 113 -6.14 -2.06 -10.92
C ALA A 113 -5.82 -0.60 -11.25
N ILE A 114 -5.15 0.09 -10.33
CA ILE A 114 -4.62 1.42 -10.63
C ILE A 114 -3.46 1.25 -11.60
N SER A 115 -3.55 1.95 -12.72
CA SER A 115 -2.55 1.98 -13.78
C SER A 115 -1.97 3.37 -13.89
N TYR A 116 -0.74 3.47 -14.38
CA TYR A 116 -0.14 4.74 -14.74
C TYR A 116 0.61 4.63 -16.06
N GLN A 117 0.55 5.69 -16.85
CA GLN A 117 1.48 5.94 -17.94
C GLN A 117 2.48 6.99 -17.46
N ASN A 118 3.76 6.66 -17.56
CA ASN A 118 4.86 7.52 -17.21
C ASN A 118 5.61 7.94 -18.47
N HIS A 119 5.91 9.22 -18.60
CA HIS A 119 6.95 9.72 -19.49
C HIS A 119 8.15 10.19 -18.69
N MET A 120 9.30 9.55 -18.86
CA MET A 120 10.52 9.84 -18.12
C MET A 120 11.62 10.34 -19.05
N GLN A 121 12.34 11.34 -18.58
CA GLN A 121 13.56 11.86 -19.19
C GLN A 121 14.65 11.93 -18.13
N GLY A 122 15.86 11.51 -18.49
CA GLY A 122 17.05 11.64 -17.67
C GLY A 122 18.19 12.24 -18.46
N LYS A 123 18.80 13.29 -17.93
CA LYS A 123 20.02 13.89 -18.49
C LYS A 123 21.15 13.71 -17.50
N GLY A 124 22.37 13.54 -17.98
CA GLY A 124 23.51 13.42 -17.08
C GLY A 124 24.84 13.31 -17.81
N VAL A 125 25.89 13.11 -17.03
CA VAL A 125 27.26 13.03 -17.52
C VAL A 125 27.95 11.80 -16.96
N PHE A 126 28.52 10.98 -17.83
CA PHE A 126 29.46 9.93 -17.45
C PHE A 126 30.87 10.47 -17.53
N LYS A 127 31.66 10.23 -16.48
CA LYS A 127 33.10 10.43 -16.54
C LYS A 127 33.73 9.26 -17.30
N GLY A 128 34.84 9.52 -17.97
CA GLY A 128 35.65 8.46 -18.58
C GLY A 128 36.09 7.44 -17.53
N ALA A 129 36.08 6.16 -17.89
CA ALA A 129 36.47 5.12 -16.95
C ALA A 129 37.94 5.30 -16.50
N THR A 130 38.17 5.29 -15.20
CA THR A 130 39.54 5.23 -14.66
C THR A 130 40.06 3.81 -14.83
N ILE A 131 41.06 3.65 -15.70
CA ILE A 131 41.67 2.36 -16.03
C ILE A 131 42.76 2.04 -15.01
N GLU A 132 42.68 0.87 -14.38
CA GLU A 132 43.79 0.34 -13.61
C GLU A 132 44.79 -0.35 -14.55
N PRO A 133 46.09 0.04 -14.56
CA PRO A 133 47.06 -0.49 -15.53
C PRO A 133 47.24 -2.02 -15.49
N GLN A 134 46.95 -2.65 -14.36
CA GLN A 134 47.06 -4.09 -14.16
C GLN A 134 45.96 -4.92 -14.84
N HIS A 135 44.87 -4.31 -15.29
CA HIS A 135 43.71 -5.02 -15.82
C HIS A 135 43.63 -4.93 -17.35
N ASN A 136 43.35 -6.05 -18.02
CA ASN A 136 43.12 -6.08 -19.46
C ASN A 136 41.63 -5.83 -19.75
N TYR A 137 41.27 -4.59 -20.04
CA TYR A 137 39.88 -4.18 -20.30
C TYR A 137 39.43 -4.51 -21.73
N LEU A 138 38.26 -5.16 -21.84
CA LEU A 138 37.63 -5.57 -23.09
C LEU A 138 36.65 -4.49 -23.57
N TRP A 139 37.21 -3.39 -24.09
CA TRP A 139 36.44 -2.22 -24.53
C TRP A 139 35.45 -2.51 -25.66
N ASP A 140 35.76 -3.48 -26.51
CA ASP A 140 34.92 -3.98 -27.60
C ASP A 140 33.67 -4.74 -27.12
N GLN A 141 33.61 -5.04 -25.81
CA GLN A 141 32.50 -5.73 -25.15
C GLN A 141 31.84 -4.87 -24.06
N ALA A 142 32.20 -3.59 -23.96
CA ALA A 142 31.57 -2.66 -23.05
C ALA A 142 30.09 -2.43 -23.42
N GLU A 143 29.22 -2.34 -22.42
CA GLU A 143 27.80 -2.14 -22.64
C GLU A 143 27.16 -1.19 -21.63
N ILE A 144 26.21 -0.38 -22.07
CA ILE A 144 25.30 0.34 -21.18
C ILE A 144 24.11 -0.58 -20.94
N ILE A 145 23.85 -0.93 -19.68
CA ILE A 145 22.71 -1.76 -19.30
C ILE A 145 21.61 -0.86 -18.75
N PHE A 146 20.37 -1.13 -19.14
CA PHE A 146 19.16 -0.47 -18.67
C PHE A 146 18.11 -1.51 -18.22
N PRO A 147 18.17 -1.98 -16.97
CA PRO A 147 17.21 -2.95 -16.44
C PRO A 147 15.84 -2.31 -16.17
N ILE A 148 14.78 -2.96 -16.68
CA ILE A 148 13.38 -2.59 -16.42
C ILE A 148 12.64 -3.82 -15.89
N GLN A 149 11.79 -3.66 -14.88
CA GLN A 149 11.07 -4.79 -14.29
C GLN A 149 10.24 -5.55 -15.31
N ASP A 150 9.47 -4.88 -16.17
CA ASP A 150 8.64 -5.53 -17.17
C ASP A 150 8.54 -4.69 -18.45
N ALA A 151 9.29 -5.11 -19.48
CA ALA A 151 9.38 -4.41 -20.74
C ALA A 151 8.08 -4.40 -21.55
N ARG A 152 7.06 -5.21 -21.19
CA ARG A 152 5.72 -5.11 -21.79
C ARG A 152 5.07 -3.74 -21.52
N GLY A 153 5.50 -3.06 -20.46
CA GLY A 153 5.08 -1.69 -20.17
C GLY A 153 5.72 -0.63 -21.06
N LEU A 154 6.77 -0.94 -21.83
CA LEU A 154 7.38 0.04 -22.71
C LEU A 154 6.52 0.29 -23.95
N ASN A 155 6.15 1.54 -24.17
CA ASN A 155 5.39 1.94 -25.36
C ASN A 155 6.25 1.86 -26.65
N ALA A 156 7.56 2.01 -26.51
CA ALA A 156 8.56 1.91 -27.57
C ALA A 156 9.94 1.64 -26.95
N LYS A 157 10.90 1.22 -27.78
CA LYS A 157 12.31 1.11 -27.36
C LYS A 157 12.81 2.46 -26.83
N PRO A 158 13.46 2.52 -25.64
CA PRO A 158 14.03 3.76 -25.12
C PRO A 158 15.04 4.37 -26.09
N THR A 159 15.07 5.70 -26.16
CA THR A 159 16.03 6.44 -26.99
C THR A 159 17.14 6.96 -26.10
N PHE A 160 18.38 6.54 -26.38
CA PHE A 160 19.57 7.00 -25.66
C PHE A 160 20.39 7.92 -26.56
N ASN A 161 20.39 9.21 -26.27
CA ASN A 161 21.22 10.16 -26.99
C ASN A 161 22.56 10.33 -26.26
N ILE A 162 23.67 10.11 -26.96
CA ILE A 162 25.03 10.36 -26.47
C ILE A 162 25.63 11.44 -27.36
N ASP A 163 25.97 12.60 -26.77
CA ASP A 163 26.56 13.75 -27.47
C ASP A 163 25.89 14.11 -28.81
N GLY A 164 24.55 14.04 -28.87
CA GLY A 164 23.76 14.39 -30.05
C GLY A 164 23.42 13.22 -30.99
N LYS A 165 24.03 12.04 -30.84
CA LYS A 165 23.71 10.85 -31.66
C LYS A 165 22.78 9.90 -30.90
N ASN A 166 21.73 9.41 -31.57
CA ASN A 166 20.75 8.50 -30.98
C ASN A 166 21.17 7.03 -31.15
N TYR A 167 21.10 6.30 -30.05
CA TYR A 167 21.32 4.87 -29.96
C TYR A 167 20.05 4.18 -29.46
N LYS A 168 19.80 2.98 -29.97
CA LYS A 168 18.63 2.16 -29.60
C LYS A 168 19.08 1.01 -28.74
N PHE A 169 18.33 0.76 -27.68
CA PHE A 169 18.51 -0.42 -26.86
C PHE A 169 17.98 -1.67 -27.57
N ASP A 170 18.70 -2.77 -27.40
CA ASP A 170 18.25 -4.13 -27.72
C ASP A 170 18.14 -4.96 -26.44
N PHE A 171 17.40 -6.07 -26.50
CA PHE A 171 17.29 -6.98 -25.36
C PHE A 171 18.55 -7.82 -25.24
N SER A 172 19.12 -7.86 -24.04
CA SER A 172 20.25 -8.74 -23.73
C SER A 172 19.79 -10.20 -23.70
N GLU A 173 20.66 -11.10 -24.15
CA GLU A 173 20.46 -12.56 -24.05
C GLU A 173 20.32 -13.02 -22.58
N GLN A 174 20.81 -12.23 -21.62
CA GLN A 174 20.72 -12.49 -20.18
C GLN A 174 19.34 -12.12 -19.58
N SER A 175 18.43 -11.60 -20.40
CA SER A 175 17.06 -11.28 -20.02
C SER A 175 16.21 -12.55 -19.86
N GLN A 176 15.56 -12.74 -18.70
CA GLN A 176 14.60 -13.83 -18.48
C GLN A 176 13.23 -13.25 -18.13
N GLY A 177 12.41 -13.04 -19.17
CA GLY A 177 11.20 -12.20 -19.15
C GLY A 177 9.99 -12.69 -18.33
N GLN A 178 10.16 -13.58 -17.35
CA GLN A 178 9.04 -13.96 -16.46
C GLN A 178 9.30 -13.68 -14.97
N HIS A 179 10.52 -13.89 -14.47
CA HIS A 179 10.79 -13.90 -13.02
C HIS A 179 11.79 -12.84 -12.54
N GLY A 180 12.35 -12.02 -13.44
CA GLY A 180 13.24 -10.92 -13.07
C GLY A 180 13.04 -9.68 -13.93
N PHE A 181 14.10 -8.88 -14.05
CA PHE A 181 14.17 -7.70 -14.90
C PHE A 181 14.36 -8.07 -16.37
N ASP A 182 13.70 -7.34 -17.25
CA ASP A 182 14.06 -7.29 -18.65
C ASP A 182 15.30 -6.40 -18.83
N LEU A 183 16.37 -7.00 -19.34
CA LEU A 183 17.66 -6.34 -19.49
C LEU A 183 17.79 -5.76 -20.90
N LEU A 184 17.81 -4.44 -21.00
CA LEU A 184 18.10 -3.72 -22.23
C LEU A 184 19.57 -3.32 -22.25
N HIS A 185 20.22 -3.36 -23.41
CA HIS A 185 21.60 -2.89 -23.54
C HIS A 185 21.92 -2.15 -24.83
N ILE A 186 23.02 -1.39 -24.80
CA ILE A 186 23.71 -0.81 -25.96
C ILE A 186 25.16 -1.24 -25.84
N THR A 187 25.68 -2.00 -26.81
CA THR A 187 27.03 -2.56 -26.77
C THR A 187 27.98 -1.85 -27.75
N SER A 188 29.25 -1.68 -27.35
CA SER A 188 30.33 -1.20 -28.21
C SER A 188 30.64 -2.16 -29.36
N LYS A 189 30.27 -3.44 -29.27
CA LYS A 189 30.35 -4.39 -30.38
C LYS A 189 29.46 -3.99 -31.56
N GLN A 190 28.28 -3.44 -31.26
CA GLN A 190 27.32 -2.94 -32.24
C GLN A 190 27.65 -1.51 -32.69
N TYR A 191 28.17 -0.70 -31.76
CA TYR A 191 28.55 0.70 -32.01
C TYR A 191 30.01 0.96 -31.57
N PRO A 192 31.01 0.60 -32.39
CA PRO A 192 32.43 0.70 -32.03
C PRO A 192 32.88 2.12 -31.68
N GLU A 193 32.21 3.15 -32.19
CA GLU A 193 32.52 4.55 -31.87
C GLU A 193 32.25 4.90 -30.40
N LEU A 194 31.47 4.10 -29.67
CA LEU A 194 31.21 4.30 -28.24
C LEU A 194 32.43 4.01 -27.37
N ILE A 195 33.40 3.23 -27.85
CA ILE A 195 34.62 2.91 -27.09
C ILE A 195 35.34 4.19 -26.66
N GLN A 196 35.53 5.13 -27.60
CA GLN A 196 36.17 6.40 -27.31
C GLN A 196 35.37 7.22 -26.30
N LYS A 197 34.04 7.19 -26.39
CA LYS A 197 33.14 7.90 -25.46
C LYS A 197 33.22 7.33 -24.06
N PHE A 198 33.25 6.01 -23.91
CA PHE A 198 33.39 5.36 -22.61
C PHE A 198 34.75 5.65 -21.94
N GLN A 199 35.80 5.85 -22.73
CA GLN A 199 37.13 6.24 -22.24
C GLN A 199 37.23 7.73 -21.85
N GLN A 200 36.61 8.63 -22.62
CA GLN A 200 36.75 10.09 -22.44
C GLN A 200 35.64 10.70 -21.57
N GLY A 201 34.53 9.98 -21.39
CA GLY A 201 33.30 10.52 -20.81
C GLY A 201 32.38 11.08 -21.89
N PHE A 202 31.10 11.21 -21.55
CA PHE A 202 30.06 11.66 -22.47
C PHE A 202 28.86 12.23 -21.73
N SER A 203 28.13 13.13 -22.39
CA SER A 203 26.83 13.58 -21.92
C SER A 203 25.74 12.71 -22.54
N PHE A 204 24.70 12.40 -21.75
CA PHE A 204 23.58 11.61 -22.24
C PHE A 204 22.23 12.26 -21.98
N ASN A 205 21.25 11.87 -22.80
CA ASN A 205 19.84 12.15 -22.61
C ASN A 205 19.05 10.88 -22.95
N LEU A 206 18.46 10.26 -21.92
CA LEU A 206 17.57 9.11 -22.03
C LEU A 206 16.12 9.57 -21.99
N GLN A 207 15.31 9.08 -22.92
CA GLN A 207 13.87 9.29 -22.91
C GLN A 207 13.12 7.97 -23.13
N PHE A 208 12.12 7.70 -22.30
CA PHE A 208 11.25 6.54 -22.45
C PHE A 208 9.84 6.79 -21.90
N GLY A 209 8.88 6.06 -22.46
CA GLY A 209 7.52 5.98 -21.94
C GLY A 209 7.26 4.58 -21.40
N LEU A 210 6.73 4.49 -20.18
CA LEU A 210 6.50 3.24 -19.48
C LEU A 210 5.11 3.23 -18.82
N GLU A 211 4.37 2.14 -19.02
CA GLU A 211 3.14 1.84 -18.32
C GLU A 211 3.39 0.81 -17.20
N GLY A 212 2.65 0.94 -16.11
CA GLY A 212 2.76 0.03 -14.96
C GLY A 212 1.54 0.08 -14.06
N LEU A 213 1.50 -0.81 -13.08
CA LEU A 213 0.40 -0.93 -12.12
C LEU A 213 0.83 -0.51 -10.72
N SER A 214 -0.02 0.26 -10.03
CA SER A 214 -0.02 0.62 -8.60
C SER A 214 1.24 1.29 -8.04
N GLU A 215 2.44 0.87 -8.40
CA GLU A 215 3.71 1.32 -7.86
C GLU A 215 4.74 1.51 -8.98
N PHE A 216 5.49 2.60 -8.88
CA PHE A 216 6.67 2.89 -9.68
C PHE A 216 7.86 3.11 -8.75
N ALA A 217 8.90 2.31 -8.89
CA ALA A 217 10.16 2.49 -8.20
C ALA A 217 11.27 2.88 -9.17
N PHE A 218 11.99 3.96 -8.85
CA PHE A 218 13.17 4.39 -9.57
C PHE A 218 14.42 4.13 -8.74
N ILE A 219 15.35 3.35 -9.29
CA ILE A 219 16.61 2.97 -8.64
C ILE A 219 17.72 3.77 -9.31
N PRO A 220 18.15 4.92 -8.73
CA PRO A 220 19.25 5.69 -9.30
C PRO A 220 20.55 4.89 -9.20
N THR A 221 21.48 5.14 -10.12
CA THR A 221 22.82 4.53 -10.18
C THR A 221 23.94 5.57 -10.31
N SER A 222 23.60 6.87 -10.28
CA SER A 222 24.57 7.97 -10.35
C SER A 222 25.10 8.39 -8.97
N TYR A 223 26.25 9.06 -8.94
CA TYR A 223 26.82 9.58 -7.69
C TYR A 223 25.93 10.71 -7.14
N GLU A 224 25.61 11.70 -7.96
CA GLU A 224 24.64 12.75 -7.64
C GLU A 224 23.38 12.61 -8.51
N MET A 225 22.21 12.83 -7.90
CA MET A 225 20.93 12.81 -8.61
C MET A 225 19.99 13.91 -8.15
N THR A 226 19.20 14.43 -9.09
CA THR A 226 17.90 15.06 -8.84
C THR A 226 16.80 14.27 -9.54
N TYR A 227 15.63 14.19 -8.92
CA TYR A 227 14.47 13.52 -9.50
C TYR A 227 13.20 14.31 -9.18
N GLN A 228 12.41 14.60 -10.19
CA GLN A 228 11.12 15.28 -10.06
C GLN A 228 10.02 14.39 -10.63
N ALA A 229 8.98 14.14 -9.83
CA ALA A 229 7.80 13.39 -10.24
C ALA A 229 6.56 14.28 -10.16
N LYS A 230 5.75 14.28 -11.21
CA LYS A 230 4.46 14.99 -11.25
C LYS A 230 3.38 14.12 -11.85
N GLY A 231 2.13 14.28 -11.44
CA GLY A 231 1.03 13.58 -12.09
C GLY A 231 -0.36 14.00 -11.65
N ASN A 232 -1.38 13.40 -12.28
CA ASN A 232 -2.80 13.75 -12.13
C ASN A 232 -3.53 12.97 -11.00
N TRP A 233 -2.83 12.54 -9.95
CA TRP A 233 -3.38 11.76 -8.85
C TRP A 233 -3.20 12.47 -7.50
N GLY A 234 -4.14 12.32 -6.58
CA GLY A 234 -4.07 12.98 -5.26
C GLY A 234 -3.46 12.09 -4.18
N ASP A 235 -3.89 10.83 -4.11
CA ASP A 235 -3.54 9.92 -3.03
C ASP A 235 -2.30 9.09 -3.41
N VAL A 236 -1.14 9.68 -3.14
CA VAL A 236 0.17 9.09 -3.45
C VAL A 236 0.95 8.83 -2.16
N LYS A 237 1.45 7.61 -2.01
CA LYS A 237 2.39 7.24 -0.95
C LYS A 237 3.80 7.22 -1.52
N TYR A 238 4.73 7.85 -0.81
CA TYR A 238 6.16 7.79 -1.12
C TYR A 238 6.83 6.82 -0.15
N ASP A 239 7.69 5.96 -0.67
CA ASP A 239 8.37 4.92 0.11
C ASP A 239 9.78 4.66 -0.45
N GLY A 240 10.49 3.71 0.16
CA GLY A 240 11.83 3.30 -0.22
C GLY A 240 12.95 3.98 0.57
N GLN A 241 14.17 3.97 0.02
CA GLN A 241 15.38 4.39 0.72
C GLN A 241 15.55 5.92 0.84
N SER A 242 14.73 6.71 0.13
CA SER A 242 14.73 8.17 0.22
C SER A 242 13.34 8.75 -0.01
N LEU A 243 12.84 9.48 0.99
CA LEU A 243 11.60 10.24 0.88
C LEU A 243 11.83 11.60 0.18
N PRO A 244 10.82 12.16 -0.50
CA PRO A 244 10.95 13.46 -1.15
C PRO A 244 11.17 14.58 -0.13
N PHE A 245 12.11 15.49 -0.42
CA PHE A 245 12.36 16.64 0.46
C PHE A 245 11.32 17.75 0.27
N LYS A 246 10.63 17.75 -0.87
CA LYS A 246 9.50 18.64 -1.16
C LYS A 246 8.40 17.85 -1.82
N LYS A 247 7.17 18.00 -1.33
CA LYS A 247 5.98 17.34 -1.85
C LYS A 247 4.76 18.24 -1.81
N LEU A 248 3.90 18.10 -2.80
CA LEU A 248 2.60 18.73 -2.89
C LEU A 248 1.60 17.65 -3.30
N SER A 249 0.51 17.51 -2.54
CA SER A 249 -0.64 16.69 -2.95
C SER A 249 -1.89 17.55 -2.86
N LYS A 250 -2.64 17.59 -3.96
CA LYS A 250 -3.95 18.23 -4.12
C LYS A 250 -4.89 17.22 -4.79
N ARG A 251 -6.19 17.54 -4.84
CA ARG A 251 -7.16 16.72 -5.58
C ARG A 251 -6.70 16.57 -7.03
N GLN A 252 -6.45 15.33 -7.47
CA GLN A 252 -5.99 14.98 -8.82
C GLN A 252 -4.65 15.62 -9.23
N LEU A 253 -3.77 15.95 -8.28
CA LEU A 253 -2.44 16.44 -8.61
C LEU A 253 -1.43 16.11 -7.52
N PHE A 254 -0.29 15.58 -7.92
CA PHE A 254 0.87 15.45 -7.05
C PHE A 254 2.13 16.00 -7.70
N GLU A 255 3.02 16.53 -6.87
CA GLU A 255 4.39 16.88 -7.24
C GLU A 255 5.33 16.44 -6.11
N ALA A 256 6.47 15.88 -6.44
CA ALA A 256 7.49 15.51 -5.48
C ALA A 256 8.89 15.65 -6.06
N ASP A 257 9.80 16.17 -5.23
CA ASP A 257 11.18 16.44 -5.58
C ASP A 257 12.13 15.65 -4.65
N TRP A 258 13.12 15.01 -5.25
CA TRP A 258 14.19 14.28 -4.58
C TRP A 258 15.55 14.82 -5.00
N LYS A 259 16.49 14.80 -4.05
CA LYS A 259 17.90 15.11 -4.26
C LYS A 259 18.71 14.17 -3.38
N ASN A 260 19.71 13.49 -3.94
CA ASN A 260 20.56 12.58 -3.19
C ASN A 260 21.97 12.50 -3.81
N ILE A 261 22.99 12.35 -2.97
CA ILE A 261 24.41 12.33 -3.37
C ILE A 261 25.12 11.00 -3.04
N ALA A 262 24.39 10.01 -2.52
CA ALA A 262 24.96 8.74 -2.06
C ALA A 262 24.12 7.51 -2.45
N LEU A 263 22.81 7.68 -2.65
CA LEU A 263 21.87 6.59 -2.93
C LEU A 263 22.23 5.85 -4.21
N GLY A 264 22.52 6.58 -5.29
CA GLY A 264 22.80 5.92 -6.57
C GLY A 264 24.11 5.12 -6.55
N LYS A 265 25.15 5.62 -5.88
CA LYS A 265 26.37 4.84 -5.62
C LYS A 265 26.09 3.55 -4.85
N ARG A 266 25.35 3.63 -3.74
CA ARG A 266 25.00 2.43 -2.94
C ARG A 266 24.21 1.40 -3.74
N ASN A 267 23.27 1.86 -4.56
CA ASN A 267 22.51 0.99 -5.44
C ASN A 267 23.41 0.35 -6.51
N LEU A 268 24.29 1.14 -7.13
CA LEU A 268 25.23 0.62 -8.12
C LEU A 268 26.17 -0.42 -7.51
N ASP A 269 26.73 -0.17 -6.33
CA ASP A 269 27.60 -1.12 -5.63
C ASP A 269 26.86 -2.45 -5.38
N ARG A 270 25.58 -2.39 -4.97
CA ARG A 270 24.73 -3.57 -4.74
C ARG A 270 24.43 -4.34 -6.03
N LEU A 271 24.30 -3.64 -7.16
CA LEU A 271 23.97 -4.22 -8.47
C LEU A 271 25.21 -4.64 -9.28
N SER A 272 26.40 -4.19 -8.88
CA SER A 272 27.64 -4.35 -9.64
C SER A 272 28.04 -5.80 -9.89
N THR A 273 27.60 -6.72 -9.04
CA THR A 273 27.86 -8.16 -9.13
C THR A 273 26.81 -8.93 -9.92
N CYS A 274 25.77 -8.26 -10.41
CA CYS A 274 24.67 -8.93 -11.10
C CYS A 274 24.95 -9.17 -12.58
N GLU A 275 24.82 -10.43 -12.97
CA GLU A 275 25.06 -10.89 -14.34
C GLU A 275 23.80 -11.33 -15.07
N ASN A 276 22.69 -11.55 -14.36
CA ASN A 276 21.45 -12.01 -14.97
C ASN A 276 20.22 -11.36 -14.34
N SER A 277 19.10 -11.45 -15.06
CA SER A 277 17.79 -10.93 -14.68
C SER A 277 17.35 -11.26 -13.24
N GLN A 278 17.63 -12.49 -12.78
CA GLN A 278 17.24 -12.96 -11.46
C GLN A 278 18.08 -12.33 -10.34
N CYS A 279 19.37 -12.09 -10.57
CA CYS A 279 20.23 -11.41 -9.62
C CYS A 279 19.71 -10.02 -9.30
N PHE A 280 19.34 -9.23 -10.32
CA PHE A 280 18.78 -7.88 -10.11
C PHE A 280 17.53 -7.93 -9.23
N TYR A 281 16.63 -8.88 -9.51
CA TYR A 281 15.42 -9.05 -8.72
C TYR A 281 15.72 -9.38 -7.25
N GLN A 282 16.63 -10.33 -7.00
CA GLN A 282 17.02 -10.71 -5.64
C GLN A 282 17.78 -9.58 -4.92
N ALA A 283 18.67 -8.90 -5.63
CA ALA A 283 19.44 -7.79 -5.10
C ALA A 283 18.55 -6.61 -4.73
N LEU A 284 17.39 -6.41 -5.32
CA LEU A 284 16.51 -5.28 -4.98
C LEU A 284 15.37 -5.66 -4.02
N ASN A 285 14.87 -6.90 -4.09
CA ASN A 285 13.65 -7.33 -3.39
C ASN A 285 13.89 -8.29 -2.22
N THR A 286 15.06 -8.93 -2.15
CA THR A 286 15.40 -9.79 -1.01
C THR A 286 16.18 -8.96 0.02
N GLN A 287 15.80 -9.07 1.31
CA GLN A 287 16.63 -8.61 2.42
C GLN A 287 17.97 -9.35 2.34
N SER A 288 18.98 -8.75 1.73
CA SER A 288 20.35 -9.22 1.91
C SER A 288 20.68 -8.97 3.37
N ASN A 289 20.90 -10.04 4.13
CA ASN A 289 21.49 -10.06 5.47
C ASN A 289 22.95 -9.54 5.45
N LEU A 290 23.20 -8.41 4.79
CA LEU A 290 24.42 -7.62 4.88
C LEU A 290 24.23 -6.48 5.89
N ILE A 291 23.41 -6.73 6.90
CA ILE A 291 23.35 -5.91 8.11
C ILE A 291 24.51 -6.42 8.95
N SER A 292 25.54 -5.60 9.09
CA SER A 292 26.56 -5.80 10.14
C SER A 292 25.86 -6.12 11.46
N ASP A 293 26.34 -7.12 12.20
CA ASP A 293 25.76 -7.69 13.42
C ASP A 293 25.35 -6.68 14.52
N VAL A 294 25.69 -5.40 14.35
CA VAL A 294 25.36 -4.27 15.22
C VAL A 294 23.92 -3.75 15.04
N GLU A 295 23.33 -3.80 13.83
CA GLU A 295 21.96 -3.29 13.58
C GLU A 295 20.85 -4.35 13.78
N ALA A 296 21.22 -5.64 13.71
CA ALA A 296 20.31 -6.75 13.99
C ALA A 296 19.82 -6.74 15.46
N ALA A 297 20.58 -6.14 16.38
CA ALA A 297 20.20 -6.01 17.79
C ALA A 297 19.08 -4.98 18.04
N TYR A 298 18.91 -3.99 17.16
CA TYR A 298 17.85 -2.97 17.27
C TYR A 298 16.61 -3.29 16.43
N ALA A 299 16.74 -4.14 15.41
CA ALA A 299 15.64 -4.50 14.49
C ALA A 299 14.78 -5.69 14.96
N ALA A 300 15.02 -6.23 16.15
CA ALA A 300 14.30 -7.39 16.71
C ALA A 300 12.87 -7.07 17.21
N SER A 301 12.18 -6.11 16.58
CA SER A 301 10.73 -5.93 16.72
C SER A 301 10.07 -6.19 15.36
N ASN A 302 9.49 -7.38 15.22
CA ASN A 302 8.62 -7.88 14.16
C ASN A 302 7.92 -6.81 13.30
N THR A 303 8.64 -6.23 12.36
CA THR A 303 8.06 -5.45 11.27
C THR A 303 8.78 -5.91 10.02
N SER A 304 8.06 -6.66 9.19
CA SER A 304 8.45 -6.99 7.82
C SER A 304 8.71 -5.67 7.09
N SER A 305 9.94 -5.18 7.19
CA SER A 305 10.38 -3.96 6.54
C SER A 305 10.52 -4.32 5.07
N ASN A 306 9.44 -4.13 4.31
CA ASN A 306 9.49 -4.15 2.85
C ASN A 306 10.41 -3.00 2.41
N ASN A 307 11.72 -3.25 2.44
CA ASN A 307 12.73 -2.30 2.02
C ASN A 307 12.68 -2.21 0.50
N ILE A 308 11.83 -1.33 -0.01
CA ILE A 308 11.79 -1.01 -1.43
C ILE A 308 13.10 -0.30 -1.77
N SER A 309 13.91 -0.91 -2.63
CA SER A 309 15.17 -0.31 -3.08
C SER A 309 14.91 0.89 -3.98
N GLY A 310 15.70 1.96 -3.83
CA GLY A 310 15.51 3.21 -4.58
C GLY A 310 14.42 4.12 -4.02
N ILE A 311 13.74 4.82 -4.93
CA ILE A 311 12.69 5.81 -4.65
C ILE A 311 11.36 5.29 -5.18
N SER A 312 10.38 5.06 -4.31
CA SER A 312 9.07 4.53 -4.70
C SER A 312 7.96 5.56 -4.63
N THR A 313 7.10 5.52 -5.65
CA THR A 313 5.85 6.27 -5.75
C THR A 313 4.72 5.27 -5.95
N GLN A 314 3.88 5.11 -4.94
CA GLN A 314 2.72 4.23 -4.94
C GLN A 314 1.43 5.03 -5.07
N PHE A 315 0.62 4.67 -6.06
CA PHE A 315 -0.68 5.27 -6.34
C PHE A 315 -1.76 4.50 -5.57
N LEU A 316 -2.34 5.14 -4.57
CA LEU A 316 -3.35 4.53 -3.70
C LEU A 316 -4.74 4.76 -4.25
N GLU A 317 -5.64 3.83 -3.97
CA GLU A 317 -7.08 4.05 -4.15
C GLU A 317 -7.53 5.14 -3.18
N PRO A 318 -8.16 6.24 -3.66
CA PRO A 318 -8.64 7.31 -2.79
C PRO A 318 -9.56 6.82 -1.68
N VAL A 319 -10.35 5.78 -1.98
CA VAL A 319 -11.29 5.14 -1.06
C VAL A 319 -11.29 3.65 -1.33
N ASN A 320 -10.58 2.88 -0.50
CA ASN A 320 -10.66 1.42 -0.53
C ASN A 320 -11.85 0.95 0.33
N ILE A 321 -12.85 0.36 -0.32
CA ILE A 321 -14.12 -0.03 0.31
C ILE A 321 -13.97 -1.17 1.33
N TYR A 322 -13.03 -2.10 1.12
CA TYR A 322 -12.83 -3.23 2.03
C TYR A 322 -12.18 -2.77 3.34
N THR A 323 -11.13 -1.94 3.25
CA THR A 323 -10.49 -1.35 4.45
C THR A 323 -11.44 -0.47 5.25
N GLN A 324 -12.33 0.30 4.59
CA GLN A 324 -13.34 1.09 5.30
C GLN A 324 -14.42 0.20 5.93
N THR A 325 -14.80 -0.89 5.28
CA THR A 325 -15.77 -1.84 5.84
C THR A 325 -15.20 -2.61 7.02
N ASP A 326 -13.94 -3.06 6.95
CA ASP A 326 -13.22 -3.66 8.08
C ASP A 326 -13.18 -2.71 9.29
N ARG A 327 -12.82 -1.44 9.06
CA ARG A 327 -12.87 -0.41 10.11
C ARG A 327 -14.29 -0.23 10.66
N ALA A 328 -15.32 -0.24 9.82
CA ALA A 328 -16.70 -0.11 10.25
C ALA A 328 -17.13 -1.29 11.15
N ILE A 329 -16.75 -2.52 10.81
CA ILE A 329 -17.03 -3.73 11.61
C ILE A 329 -16.33 -3.66 12.96
N LYS A 330 -15.05 -3.24 12.99
CA LYS A 330 -14.29 -3.03 14.23
C LYS A 330 -14.93 -1.98 15.13
N TYR A 331 -15.45 -0.90 14.57
CA TYR A 331 -16.22 0.09 15.33
C TYR A 331 -17.65 -0.38 15.63
N GLY A 332 -18.13 -1.41 14.93
CA GLY A 332 -19.46 -1.98 15.10
C GLY A 332 -19.72 -2.44 16.52
N ILE A 333 -18.73 -3.04 17.20
CA ILE A 333 -18.87 -3.48 18.61
C ILE A 333 -19.33 -2.34 19.53
N MET A 334 -18.81 -1.14 19.32
CA MET A 334 -19.21 0.04 20.06
C MET A 334 -20.68 0.39 19.79
N VAL A 335 -21.13 0.29 18.54
CA VAL A 335 -22.53 0.54 18.16
C VAL A 335 -23.49 -0.40 18.91
N ILE A 336 -23.15 -1.69 19.03
CA ILE A 336 -24.00 -2.65 19.77
C ILE A 336 -24.00 -2.36 21.26
N ILE A 337 -22.82 -2.16 21.88
CA ILE A 337 -22.73 -1.88 23.32
C ILE A 337 -23.56 -0.65 23.70
N ILE A 338 -23.43 0.42 22.92
CA ILE A 338 -24.16 1.67 23.16
C ILE A 338 -25.66 1.46 22.96
N THR A 339 -26.06 0.77 21.89
CA THR A 339 -27.47 0.51 21.61
C THR A 339 -28.10 -0.32 22.72
N PHE A 340 -27.49 -1.45 23.10
CA PHE A 340 -27.99 -2.29 24.18
C PHE A 340 -28.00 -1.56 25.53
N GLY A 341 -26.99 -0.73 25.81
CA GLY A 341 -26.97 0.15 26.97
C GLY A 341 -28.13 1.13 27.00
N CYS A 342 -28.47 1.74 25.86
CA CYS A 342 -29.65 2.62 25.74
C CYS A 342 -30.97 1.86 25.97
N PHE A 343 -31.12 0.67 25.39
CA PHE A 343 -32.29 -0.18 25.62
C PHE A 343 -32.44 -0.55 27.10
N PHE A 344 -31.35 -0.98 27.74
CA PHE A 344 -31.32 -1.32 29.16
C PHE A 344 -31.66 -0.12 30.05
N LEU A 345 -31.06 1.04 29.78
CA LEU A 345 -31.33 2.27 30.53
C LEU A 345 -32.82 2.66 30.40
N PHE A 346 -33.40 2.55 29.20
CA PHE A 346 -34.82 2.85 28.99
C PHE A 346 -35.74 1.86 29.70
N GLU A 347 -35.37 0.57 29.70
CA GLU A 347 -36.05 -0.48 30.45
C GLU A 347 -36.14 -0.13 31.94
N VAL A 348 -35.02 0.29 32.54
CA VAL A 348 -34.92 0.69 33.94
C VAL A 348 -35.73 1.96 34.22
N LEU A 349 -35.65 2.98 33.35
CA LEU A 349 -36.34 4.25 33.55
C LEU A 349 -37.86 4.17 33.37
N LYS A 350 -38.35 3.35 32.43
CA LYS A 350 -39.78 3.22 32.12
C LYS A 350 -40.45 2.00 32.74
N ASN A 351 -39.70 1.15 33.44
CA ASN A 351 -40.18 -0.10 34.05
C ASN A 351 -40.91 -1.01 33.03
N LEU A 352 -40.50 -0.92 31.75
CA LEU A 352 -41.02 -1.75 30.66
C LEU A 352 -40.31 -3.10 30.70
N LYS A 353 -41.03 -4.21 30.46
CA LYS A 353 -40.42 -5.54 30.42
C LYS A 353 -40.07 -5.90 28.97
N ILE A 354 -38.90 -5.48 28.51
CA ILE A 354 -38.36 -5.86 27.20
C ILE A 354 -37.90 -7.33 27.29
N HIS A 355 -38.28 -8.14 26.29
CA HIS A 355 -37.91 -9.56 26.23
C HIS A 355 -36.53 -9.74 25.58
N PRO A 356 -35.66 -10.67 26.03
CA PRO A 356 -34.32 -10.87 25.46
C PRO A 356 -34.30 -11.10 23.93
N VAL A 357 -35.33 -11.74 23.38
CA VAL A 357 -35.48 -11.92 21.92
C VAL A 357 -35.50 -10.58 21.16
N GLN A 358 -36.03 -9.52 21.77
CA GLN A 358 -36.08 -8.19 21.15
C GLN A 358 -34.68 -7.57 21.05
N TYR A 359 -33.83 -7.78 22.05
CA TYR A 359 -32.41 -7.41 21.99
C TYR A 359 -31.69 -8.18 20.88
N ALA A 360 -31.96 -9.49 20.76
CA ALA A 360 -31.37 -10.32 19.71
C ALA A 360 -31.76 -9.85 18.30
N LEU A 361 -33.04 -9.51 18.08
CA LEU A 361 -33.52 -8.98 16.79
C LEU A 361 -32.87 -7.64 16.41
N VAL A 362 -32.71 -6.74 17.39
CA VAL A 362 -32.02 -5.44 17.17
C VAL A 362 -30.55 -5.68 16.83
N ALA A 363 -29.87 -6.58 17.54
CA ALA A 363 -28.50 -6.97 17.20
C ALA A 363 -28.43 -7.52 15.77
N MET A 364 -29.29 -8.47 15.40
CA MET A 364 -29.32 -9.01 14.03
C MET A 364 -29.51 -7.90 12.98
N ALA A 365 -30.39 -6.93 13.22
CA ALA A 365 -30.56 -5.79 12.33
C ALA A 365 -29.28 -4.94 12.21
N GLN A 366 -28.53 -4.76 13.30
CA GLN A 366 -27.21 -4.11 13.27
C GLN A 366 -26.14 -4.97 12.57
N GLY A 367 -26.24 -6.30 12.59
CA GLY A 367 -25.35 -7.18 11.84
C GLY A 367 -25.60 -7.09 10.34
N VAL A 368 -26.87 -7.09 9.95
CA VAL A 368 -27.30 -6.93 8.56
C VAL A 368 -26.83 -5.60 7.97
N PHE A 369 -26.70 -4.54 8.78
CA PHE A 369 -26.11 -3.28 8.33
C PHE A 369 -24.71 -3.47 7.71
N PHE A 370 -23.81 -4.25 8.32
CA PHE A 370 -22.45 -4.45 7.80
C PHE A 370 -22.44 -5.28 6.51
N VAL A 371 -23.33 -6.27 6.42
CA VAL A 371 -23.48 -7.08 5.20
C VAL A 371 -24.03 -6.22 4.04
N LEU A 372 -25.04 -5.38 4.32
CA LEU A 372 -25.58 -4.43 3.35
C LEU A 372 -24.54 -3.39 2.94
N LEU A 373 -23.77 -2.86 3.90
CA LEU A 373 -22.70 -1.91 3.64
C LEU A 373 -21.69 -2.49 2.65
N LEU A 374 -21.19 -3.70 2.93
CA LEU A 374 -20.24 -4.40 2.06
C LEU A 374 -20.83 -4.59 0.66
N SER A 375 -22.01 -5.22 0.57
CA SER A 375 -22.63 -5.57 -0.71
C SER A 375 -22.95 -4.35 -1.59
N ILE A 376 -23.44 -3.25 -1.00
CA ILE A 376 -23.77 -2.04 -1.77
C ILE A 376 -22.48 -1.28 -2.15
N SER A 377 -21.46 -1.30 -1.30
CA SER A 377 -20.19 -0.61 -1.55
C SER A 377 -19.35 -1.22 -2.68
N GLU A 378 -19.63 -2.46 -3.07
CA GLU A 378 -19.00 -3.09 -4.25
C GLU A 378 -19.45 -2.45 -5.57
N TYR A 379 -20.64 -1.85 -5.62
CA TYR A 379 -21.21 -1.26 -6.84
C TYR A 379 -21.30 0.27 -6.81
N TYR A 380 -21.41 0.87 -5.61
CA TYR A 380 -21.61 2.31 -5.44
C TYR A 380 -20.54 2.92 -4.54
N ALA A 381 -20.40 4.26 -4.61
CA ALA A 381 -19.48 4.99 -3.75
C ALA A 381 -19.76 4.71 -2.26
N PHE A 382 -18.70 4.52 -1.47
CA PHE A 382 -18.78 4.13 -0.06
C PHE A 382 -19.74 5.02 0.76
N SER A 383 -19.71 6.33 0.55
CA SER A 383 -20.58 7.28 1.26
C SER A 383 -22.07 7.03 1.00
N LEU A 384 -22.43 6.68 -0.24
CA LEU A 384 -23.81 6.39 -0.63
C LEU A 384 -24.23 5.02 -0.11
N ALA A 385 -23.36 4.01 -0.21
CA ALA A 385 -23.59 2.68 0.36
C ALA A 385 -23.85 2.76 1.87
N TYR A 386 -23.03 3.54 2.58
CA TYR A 386 -23.18 3.79 4.00
C TYR A 386 -24.51 4.44 4.35
N LEU A 387 -24.90 5.48 3.61
CA LEU A 387 -26.17 6.18 3.84
C LEU A 387 -27.36 5.23 3.65
N ILE A 388 -27.39 4.46 2.55
CA ILE A 388 -28.48 3.52 2.27
C ILE A 388 -28.57 2.45 3.36
N ALA A 389 -27.43 1.82 3.71
CA ALA A 389 -27.39 0.79 4.73
C ALA A 389 -27.81 1.35 6.11
N ALA A 390 -27.34 2.54 6.47
CA ALA A 390 -27.67 3.19 7.74
C ALA A 390 -29.15 3.57 7.81
N VAL A 391 -29.70 4.18 6.77
CA VAL A 391 -31.14 4.54 6.71
C VAL A 391 -32.02 3.30 6.78
N ALA A 392 -31.67 2.22 6.07
CA ALA A 392 -32.40 0.96 6.13
C ALA A 392 -32.38 0.35 7.55
N CYS A 393 -31.21 0.32 8.20
CA CYS A 393 -31.07 -0.23 9.56
C CYS A 393 -31.78 0.63 10.61
N ILE A 394 -31.55 1.95 10.58
CA ILE A 394 -32.19 2.90 11.51
C ILE A 394 -33.70 2.90 11.33
N GLY A 395 -34.18 2.89 10.09
CA GLY A 395 -35.60 2.82 9.76
C GLY A 395 -36.24 1.55 10.31
N LEU A 396 -35.62 0.39 10.09
CA LEU A 396 -36.10 -0.91 10.58
C LEU A 396 -36.17 -0.94 12.12
N ILE A 397 -35.10 -0.51 12.81
CA ILE A 397 -35.04 -0.51 14.28
C ILE A 397 -36.05 0.50 14.86
N THR A 398 -36.16 1.69 14.28
CA THR A 398 -37.09 2.74 14.74
C THR A 398 -38.54 2.29 14.56
N TRP A 399 -38.87 1.69 13.42
CA TRP A 399 -40.19 1.14 13.13
C TRP A 399 -40.54 -0.01 14.08
N TYR A 400 -39.61 -0.92 14.34
CA TYR A 400 -39.82 -2.00 15.30
C TYR A 400 -40.03 -1.48 16.73
N LEU A 401 -39.22 -0.50 17.15
CA LEU A 401 -39.31 0.12 18.47
C LEU A 401 -40.63 0.86 18.72
N TYR A 402 -41.23 1.43 17.69
CA TYR A 402 -42.55 2.06 17.78
C TYR A 402 -43.60 1.11 18.36
N PHE A 403 -43.60 -0.15 17.96
CA PHE A 403 -44.53 -1.16 18.47
C PHE A 403 -44.11 -1.71 19.83
N VAL A 404 -42.81 -1.92 20.07
CA VAL A 404 -42.32 -2.49 21.33
C VAL A 404 -42.53 -1.56 22.52
N VAL A 405 -42.29 -0.26 22.33
CA VAL A 405 -42.35 0.75 23.41
C VAL A 405 -43.75 1.36 23.54
N GLN A 406 -44.68 1.06 22.61
CA GLN A 406 -46.06 1.59 22.59
C GLN A 406 -46.12 3.12 22.74
N GLY A 407 -45.14 3.84 22.17
CA GLY A 407 -45.01 5.28 22.35
C GLY A 407 -44.20 5.97 21.25
N PHE A 408 -44.87 6.83 20.48
CA PHE A 408 -44.28 7.54 19.34
C PHE A 408 -43.06 8.41 19.71
N LYS A 409 -43.15 9.14 20.84
CA LYS A 409 -42.06 10.00 21.32
C LYS A 409 -40.79 9.23 21.66
N ALA A 410 -40.92 8.03 22.22
CA ALA A 410 -39.79 7.21 22.60
C ALA A 410 -39.12 6.59 21.36
N ALA A 411 -39.90 6.12 20.39
CA ALA A 411 -39.38 5.57 19.15
C ALA A 411 -38.59 6.62 18.35
N ILE A 412 -39.11 7.86 18.23
CA ILE A 412 -38.39 8.95 17.58
C ILE A 412 -37.09 9.29 18.31
N LEU A 413 -37.12 9.38 19.64
CA LEU A 413 -35.92 9.65 20.43
C LEU A 413 -34.83 8.61 20.16
N PHE A 414 -35.20 7.33 20.11
CA PHE A 414 -34.27 6.25 19.76
C PHE A 414 -33.75 6.36 18.33
N GLY A 415 -34.61 6.67 17.36
CA GLY A 415 -34.20 6.88 15.97
C GLY A 415 -33.19 8.02 15.82
N VAL A 416 -33.40 9.14 16.54
CA VAL A 416 -32.46 10.28 16.56
C VAL A 416 -31.13 9.89 17.21
N LEU A 417 -31.16 9.18 18.33
CA LEU A 417 -29.96 8.72 19.02
C LEU A 417 -29.15 7.76 18.14
N LEU A 418 -29.83 6.81 17.48
CA LEU A 418 -29.20 5.86 16.56
C LEU A 418 -28.65 6.59 15.31
N SER A 419 -29.36 7.58 14.79
CA SER A 419 -28.88 8.42 13.68
C SER A 419 -27.62 9.19 14.07
N ALA A 420 -27.57 9.77 15.27
CA ALA A 420 -26.37 10.44 15.78
C ALA A 420 -25.19 9.48 15.92
N LEU A 421 -25.44 8.27 16.42
CA LEU A 421 -24.43 7.21 16.57
C LEU A 421 -23.84 6.80 15.20
N TYR A 422 -24.68 6.50 14.21
CA TYR A 422 -24.24 6.16 12.86
C TYR A 422 -23.61 7.37 12.15
N GLY A 423 -24.07 8.59 12.37
CA GLY A 423 -23.43 9.80 11.87
C GLY A 423 -22.00 9.96 12.42
N MET A 424 -21.82 9.68 13.71
CA MET A 424 -20.51 9.73 14.34
C MET A 424 -19.57 8.61 13.87
N MET A 425 -20.10 7.40 13.65
CA MET A 425 -19.35 6.32 13.03
C MET A 425 -18.88 6.69 11.62
N TYR A 426 -19.70 7.39 10.84
CA TYR A 426 -19.28 7.88 9.52
C TYR A 426 -18.10 8.86 9.60
N LEU A 427 -18.14 9.80 10.54
CA LEU A 427 -17.03 10.73 10.79
C LEU A 427 -15.75 10.02 11.20
N LEU A 428 -15.85 8.95 12.00
CA LEU A 428 -14.70 8.12 12.37
C LEU A 428 -14.08 7.44 11.15
N LEU A 429 -14.90 6.94 10.22
CA LEU A 429 -14.43 6.25 9.01
C LEU A 429 -13.71 7.19 8.04
N GLN A 430 -14.24 8.40 7.83
CA GLN A 430 -13.67 9.37 6.90
C GLN A 430 -12.35 10.00 7.40
N SER A 431 -12.07 9.91 8.70
CA SER A 431 -10.85 10.43 9.29
C SER A 431 -9.67 9.46 9.08
N SER A 432 -8.69 9.88 8.25
CA SER A 432 -7.46 9.12 7.97
C SER A 432 -6.36 9.24 9.04
N GLY A 433 -6.45 10.21 9.97
CA GLY A 433 -5.42 10.42 11.00
C GLY A 433 -5.91 10.93 12.37
N LYS A 434 -7.22 11.12 12.56
CA LYS A 434 -7.81 11.66 13.79
C LYS A 434 -8.74 10.67 14.50
N THR A 435 -8.62 9.37 14.18
CA THR A 435 -9.48 8.32 14.74
C THR A 435 -9.45 8.31 16.27
N PHE A 436 -8.26 8.44 16.86
CA PHE A 436 -8.09 8.49 18.32
C PHE A 436 -8.79 9.70 18.94
N LEU A 437 -8.70 10.87 18.29
CA LEU A 437 -9.34 12.10 18.75
C LEU A 437 -10.87 11.98 18.73
N PHE A 438 -11.43 11.50 17.62
CA PHE A 438 -12.88 11.34 17.51
C PHE A 438 -13.41 10.25 18.46
N GLY A 439 -12.64 9.18 18.66
CA GLY A 439 -12.98 8.12 19.62
C GLY A 439 -13.02 8.63 21.07
N SER A 440 -12.03 9.40 21.52
CA SER A 440 -12.00 9.94 22.88
C SER A 440 -13.12 10.94 23.14
N ILE A 441 -13.42 11.82 22.17
CA ILE A 441 -14.56 12.75 22.24
C ILE A 441 -15.88 11.99 22.36
N LEU A 442 -16.06 10.91 21.57
CA LEU A 442 -17.26 10.07 21.65
C LEU A 442 -17.43 9.44 23.03
N SER A 443 -16.37 8.82 23.54
CA SER A 443 -16.39 8.20 24.86
C SER A 443 -16.72 9.21 25.96
N PHE A 444 -16.17 10.42 25.90
CA PHE A 444 -16.47 11.49 26.85
C PHE A 444 -17.93 11.93 26.81
N ILE A 445 -18.47 12.22 25.61
CA ILE A 445 -19.88 12.61 25.43
C ILE A 445 -20.81 11.52 25.93
N LEU A 446 -20.47 10.25 25.68
CA LEU A 446 -21.28 9.12 26.09
C LEU A 446 -21.33 8.98 27.61
N ILE A 447 -20.18 9.02 28.28
CA ILE A 447 -20.11 8.95 29.74
C ILE A 447 -20.86 10.14 30.36
N ALA A 448 -20.67 11.35 29.83
CA ALA A 448 -21.38 12.54 30.30
C ALA A 448 -22.90 12.41 30.16
N SER A 449 -23.37 11.84 29.05
CA SER A 449 -24.79 11.58 28.80
C SER A 449 -25.36 10.55 29.78
N VAL A 450 -24.64 9.45 30.01
CA VAL A 450 -25.03 8.42 30.99
C VAL A 450 -25.10 9.01 32.40
N MET A 451 -24.07 9.75 32.83
CA MET A 451 -24.04 10.43 34.14
C MET A 451 -25.23 11.41 34.31
N TYR A 452 -25.52 12.22 33.29
CA TYR A 452 -26.62 13.18 33.33
C TYR A 452 -27.99 12.49 33.46
N ILE A 453 -28.24 11.46 32.64
CA ILE A 453 -29.53 10.75 32.62
C ILE A 453 -29.74 9.93 33.90
N THR A 454 -28.67 9.33 34.44
CA THR A 454 -28.73 8.48 35.63
C THR A 454 -28.69 9.25 36.95
N ARG A 455 -28.49 10.57 36.94
CA ARG A 455 -28.34 11.40 38.15
C ARG A 455 -29.49 11.24 39.17
N HIS A 456 -30.70 10.99 38.68
CA HIS A 456 -31.91 10.84 39.51
C HIS A 456 -32.37 9.38 39.65
N VAL A 457 -31.56 8.41 39.22
CA VAL A 457 -31.87 6.99 39.34
C VAL A 457 -31.49 6.51 40.74
N ASN A 458 -32.48 6.06 41.50
CA ASN A 458 -32.25 5.49 42.83
C ASN A 458 -31.86 4.01 42.71
N TRP A 459 -30.55 3.76 42.60
CA TRP A 459 -29.96 2.42 42.47
C TRP A 459 -30.25 1.49 43.66
N TYR A 460 -30.58 2.05 44.83
CA TYR A 460 -30.81 1.30 46.07
C TYR A 460 -32.29 1.05 46.39
N GLN A 461 -33.23 1.66 45.67
CA GLN A 461 -34.67 1.48 45.93
C GLN A 461 -35.15 0.04 45.66
N SER A 462 -34.39 -0.75 44.90
CA SER A 462 -34.61 -2.19 44.74
C SER A 462 -34.23 -3.05 45.95
N GLU A 463 -33.59 -2.48 46.99
CA GLU A 463 -33.22 -3.18 48.22
C GLU A 463 -34.28 -3.03 49.33
N GLN A 464 -35.06 -1.95 49.36
CA GLN A 464 -35.94 -1.63 50.50
C GLN A 464 -37.38 -2.17 50.41
N GLN A 465 -37.79 -2.80 49.31
CA GLN A 465 -39.16 -3.37 49.18
C GLN A 465 -39.33 -4.77 49.79
N ASN A 466 -38.35 -5.23 50.59
CA ASN A 466 -38.28 -6.61 51.08
C ASN A 466 -38.08 -6.70 52.61
N ILE A 467 -38.42 -5.64 53.36
CA ILE A 467 -38.56 -5.69 54.82
C ILE A 467 -40.05 -5.63 55.16
#